data_AF-A0A173YQE5-F1
#
_entry.id   AF-A0A173YQE5-F1
#
_cell.length_a   1.000
_cell.length_b   1.000
_cell.length_c   1.000
_cell.angle_alpha   90.00
_cell.angle_beta   90.00
_cell.angle_gamma   90.00
#
_symmetry.space_group_name_H-M   'P 1'
#
loop_
_entity.id
_entity.type
_entity.pdbx_description
1 polymer ?
#
loop_
_entity_poly.entity_id
_entity_poly.type
_entity_poly.pdbx_seq_one_letter_code
_entity_poly.pdbx_strand_id
1 'polypeptide(L)'
;MKWDKAQPLYILYGCNIVKERSTMRLVAATTDEEMLKVIIGSEILCGRMDYRGFSNMKGFQQFRAACRNGDERYGDLSYGLVEKTENLLLSDCAKEPLYARAYKYLNMLDREFDAIRNGSLESLGEDRTRLILDKALSWATQNYAGWDLYRHLRDELGMSNEEISRAGFELDEFYEGEMPEDDVEYEPEDDYEEEL
;
A
#
# COMPACT_ATOMS: atom_id res chain seq x y z
N MET A 1 16.98 -34.77 -10.78
CA MET A 1 15.93 -34.26 -11.70
C MET A 1 15.93 -32.75 -11.55
N LYS A 2 16.40 -32.01 -12.57
CA LYS A 2 16.48 -30.54 -12.54
C LYS A 2 15.11 -29.96 -12.87
N TRP A 3 14.48 -29.28 -11.93
CA TRP A 3 13.27 -28.49 -12.16
C TRP A 3 13.72 -27.04 -12.41
N ASP A 4 14.37 -26.80 -13.55
CA ASP A 4 15.02 -25.52 -13.87
C ASP A 4 14.10 -24.57 -14.69
N LYS A 5 12.79 -24.83 -14.79
CA LYS A 5 11.83 -23.90 -15.40
C LYS A 5 10.52 -23.91 -14.64
N ALA A 6 10.05 -22.73 -14.25
CA ALA A 6 8.71 -22.54 -13.69
C ALA A 6 7.69 -23.20 -14.61
N GLN A 7 6.82 -24.04 -14.05
CA GLN A 7 5.73 -24.65 -14.82
C GLN A 7 4.81 -23.53 -15.32
N PRO A 8 4.23 -23.64 -16.53
CA PRO A 8 3.26 -22.64 -16.96
C PRO A 8 2.02 -22.69 -16.07
N LEU A 9 1.56 -21.53 -15.65
CA LEU A 9 0.25 -21.35 -15.04
C LEU A 9 -0.73 -20.89 -16.12
N TYR A 10 -1.78 -21.67 -16.31
CA TYR A 10 -2.89 -21.33 -17.17
C TYR A 10 -3.99 -20.68 -16.34
N ILE A 11 -4.44 -19.51 -16.77
CA ILE A 11 -5.52 -18.77 -16.13
C ILE A 11 -6.68 -18.66 -17.12
N LEU A 12 -7.83 -19.19 -16.74
CA LEU A 12 -9.07 -19.06 -17.50
C LEU A 12 -9.90 -17.94 -16.89
N TYR A 13 -10.25 -16.96 -17.73
CA TYR A 13 -11.19 -15.91 -17.41
C TYR A 13 -12.50 -16.10 -18.19
N GLY A 14 -13.62 -15.89 -17.52
CA GLY A 14 -14.91 -15.59 -18.15
C GLY A 14 -15.01 -14.08 -18.42
N CYS A 15 -15.55 -13.68 -19.56
CA CYS A 15 -15.59 -12.26 -19.96
C CYS A 15 -16.73 -11.98 -20.95
N ASN A 16 -16.91 -10.71 -21.33
CA ASN A 16 -17.77 -10.35 -22.46
C ASN A 16 -17.15 -10.78 -23.80
N ILE A 17 -17.91 -10.70 -24.89
CA ILE A 17 -17.45 -11.14 -26.22
C ILE A 17 -16.21 -10.37 -26.73
N VAL A 18 -16.06 -9.10 -26.30
CA VAL A 18 -14.95 -8.21 -26.67
C VAL A 18 -13.70 -8.46 -25.81
N LYS A 19 -13.81 -9.27 -24.76
CA LYS A 19 -12.74 -9.62 -23.81
C LYS A 19 -12.15 -8.39 -23.12
N GLU A 20 -13.00 -7.44 -22.76
CA GLU A 20 -12.59 -6.24 -22.05
C GLU A 20 -12.14 -6.58 -20.62
N ARG A 21 -11.01 -6.01 -20.18
CA ARG A 21 -10.41 -6.29 -18.87
C ARG A 21 -11.36 -6.06 -17.70
N SER A 22 -12.24 -5.06 -17.78
CA SER A 22 -13.24 -4.74 -16.74
C SER A 22 -14.30 -5.84 -16.56
N THR A 23 -14.50 -6.69 -17.56
CA THR A 23 -15.48 -7.78 -17.54
C THR A 23 -14.88 -9.14 -17.18
N MET A 24 -13.55 -9.23 -17.10
CA MET A 24 -12.86 -10.48 -16.80
C MET A 24 -13.14 -10.93 -15.36
N ARG A 25 -13.56 -12.18 -15.22
CA ARG A 25 -13.77 -12.88 -13.96
C ARG A 25 -12.96 -14.16 -13.96
N LEU A 26 -12.16 -14.36 -12.91
CA LEU A 26 -11.37 -15.58 -12.75
C LEU A 26 -12.31 -16.79 -12.67
N VAL A 27 -12.14 -17.74 -13.57
CA VAL A 27 -12.85 -19.03 -13.55
C VAL A 27 -11.95 -20.10 -12.95
N ALA A 28 -10.69 -20.17 -13.40
CA ALA A 28 -9.73 -21.13 -12.89
C ALA A 28 -8.29 -20.67 -13.09
N ALA A 29 -7.38 -21.21 -12.27
CA ALA A 29 -5.95 -21.16 -12.47
C ALA A 29 -5.36 -22.57 -12.20
N THR A 30 -4.57 -23.09 -13.14
CA THR A 30 -4.03 -24.46 -13.06
C THR A 30 -2.70 -24.57 -13.78
N THR A 31 -1.78 -25.39 -13.27
CA THR A 31 -0.54 -25.77 -13.97
C THR A 31 -0.74 -26.99 -14.88
N ASP A 32 -1.86 -27.70 -14.72
CA ASP A 32 -2.25 -28.85 -15.53
C ASP A 32 -3.14 -28.40 -16.70
N GLU A 33 -2.64 -28.61 -17.91
CA GLU A 33 -3.32 -28.26 -19.16
C GLU A 33 -4.52 -29.18 -19.45
N GLU A 34 -4.48 -30.45 -19.04
CA GLU A 34 -5.62 -31.36 -19.18
C GLU A 34 -6.77 -30.89 -18.28
N MET A 35 -6.46 -30.48 -17.06
CA MET A 35 -7.43 -29.89 -16.15
C MET A 35 -8.04 -28.59 -16.72
N LEU A 36 -7.22 -27.73 -17.33
CA LEU A 36 -7.70 -26.55 -18.04
C LEU A 36 -8.71 -26.92 -19.13
N LYS A 37 -8.38 -27.92 -19.96
CA LYS A 37 -9.27 -28.40 -21.04
C LYS A 37 -10.59 -28.93 -20.47
N VAL A 38 -10.56 -29.66 -19.37
CA VAL A 38 -11.79 -30.16 -18.70
C VAL A 38 -12.65 -29.00 -18.21
N ILE A 39 -12.05 -27.98 -17.59
CA ILE A 39 -12.78 -26.80 -17.10
C ILE A 39 -13.41 -26.04 -18.26
N ILE A 40 -12.66 -25.75 -19.33
CA ILE A 40 -13.18 -25.11 -20.54
C ILE A 40 -14.36 -25.92 -21.11
N GLY A 41 -14.21 -27.24 -21.21
CA GLY A 41 -15.29 -28.12 -21.67
C GLY A 41 -16.55 -28.01 -20.80
N SER A 42 -16.39 -27.91 -19.48
CA SER A 42 -17.51 -27.71 -18.55
C SER A 42 -18.18 -26.35 -18.72
N GLU A 43 -17.40 -25.27 -18.87
CA GLU A 43 -17.95 -23.92 -19.11
C GLU A 43 -18.76 -23.86 -20.39
N ILE A 44 -18.30 -24.54 -21.46
CA ILE A 44 -19.02 -24.64 -22.72
C ILE A 44 -20.32 -25.44 -22.55
N LEU A 45 -20.28 -26.59 -21.88
CA LEU A 45 -21.47 -27.41 -21.62
C LEU A 45 -22.53 -26.68 -20.80
N CYS A 46 -22.09 -25.82 -19.86
CA CYS A 46 -22.99 -24.98 -19.06
C CYS A 46 -23.48 -23.72 -19.80
N GLY A 47 -23.06 -23.50 -21.05
CA GLY A 47 -23.46 -22.34 -21.85
C GLY A 47 -22.87 -21.01 -21.35
N ARG A 48 -21.80 -21.06 -20.56
CA ARG A 48 -21.08 -19.86 -20.07
C ARG A 48 -20.00 -19.40 -21.04
N MET A 49 -19.51 -20.30 -21.89
CA MET A 49 -18.55 -20.02 -22.95
C MET A 49 -18.99 -20.69 -24.25
N ASP A 50 -18.54 -20.13 -25.37
CA ASP A 50 -18.73 -20.74 -26.68
C ASP A 50 -17.37 -21.10 -27.28
N TYR A 51 -17.35 -22.10 -28.15
CA TYR A 51 -16.16 -22.46 -28.92
C TYR A 51 -16.47 -22.42 -30.41
N ARG A 52 -15.66 -21.67 -31.18
CA ARG A 52 -15.87 -21.42 -32.62
C ARG A 52 -17.28 -20.91 -32.92
N GLY A 53 -17.83 -20.08 -32.02
CA GLY A 53 -19.16 -19.48 -32.14
C GLY A 53 -20.34 -20.41 -31.83
N PHE A 54 -20.10 -21.60 -31.27
CA PHE A 54 -21.15 -22.52 -30.86
C PHE A 54 -21.17 -22.71 -29.33
N SER A 55 -22.37 -22.73 -28.76
CA SER A 55 -22.62 -22.92 -27.33
C SER A 55 -22.99 -24.37 -26.99
N ASN A 56 -23.03 -24.68 -25.69
CA ASN A 56 -23.57 -25.92 -25.14
C ASN A 56 -22.95 -27.17 -25.80
N MET A 57 -23.77 -28.22 -26.02
CA MET A 57 -23.31 -29.48 -26.60
C MET A 57 -22.63 -29.31 -27.96
N LYS A 58 -23.08 -28.37 -28.80
CA LYS A 58 -22.49 -28.16 -30.13
C LYS A 58 -21.10 -27.54 -30.04
N GLY A 59 -20.92 -26.54 -29.18
CA GLY A 59 -19.60 -25.99 -28.86
C GLY A 59 -18.69 -27.05 -28.27
N PHE A 60 -19.19 -27.83 -27.31
CA PHE A 60 -18.44 -28.88 -26.64
C PHE A 60 -17.97 -29.97 -27.61
N GLN A 61 -18.81 -30.39 -28.56
CA GLN A 61 -18.43 -31.36 -29.58
C GLN A 61 -17.25 -30.87 -30.44
N GLN A 62 -17.26 -29.59 -30.83
CA GLN A 62 -16.15 -29.00 -31.58
C GLN A 62 -14.88 -28.90 -30.72
N PHE A 63 -15.02 -28.44 -29.48
CA PHE A 63 -13.88 -28.34 -28.56
C PHE A 63 -13.27 -29.72 -28.26
N ARG A 64 -14.10 -30.73 -28.00
CA ARG A 64 -13.68 -32.12 -27.82
C ARG A 64 -12.96 -32.66 -29.05
N ALA A 65 -13.49 -32.43 -30.24
CA ALA A 65 -12.84 -32.84 -31.48
C ALA A 65 -11.46 -32.18 -31.60
N ALA A 66 -11.38 -30.89 -31.28
CA ALA A 66 -10.13 -30.14 -31.32
C ALA A 66 -9.08 -30.70 -30.35
N CYS A 67 -9.45 -30.92 -29.09
CA CYS A 67 -8.57 -31.53 -28.09
C CYS A 67 -8.09 -32.93 -28.48
N ARG A 68 -8.94 -33.74 -29.15
CA ARG A 68 -8.56 -35.10 -29.58
C ARG A 68 -7.55 -35.09 -30.74
N ASN A 69 -7.58 -34.05 -31.55
CA ASN A 69 -6.71 -33.89 -32.70
C ASN A 69 -5.46 -33.05 -32.39
N GLY A 70 -5.41 -32.40 -31.21
CA GLY A 70 -4.36 -31.45 -30.86
C GLY A 70 -4.44 -30.12 -31.62
N ASP A 71 -5.63 -29.74 -32.12
CA ASP A 71 -5.86 -28.47 -32.84
C ASP A 71 -6.69 -27.46 -32.03
N GLU A 72 -6.80 -27.66 -30.72
CA GLU A 72 -7.47 -26.72 -29.82
C GLU A 72 -6.81 -25.34 -29.85
N ARG A 73 -7.63 -24.31 -30.09
CA ARG A 73 -7.19 -22.92 -30.09
C ARG A 73 -8.01 -22.17 -29.06
N TYR A 74 -7.41 -21.82 -27.93
CA TYR A 74 -8.10 -21.04 -26.89
C TYR A 74 -8.55 -19.65 -27.36
N GLY A 75 -7.96 -19.13 -28.46
CA GLY A 75 -8.44 -17.93 -29.13
C GLY A 75 -9.85 -18.05 -29.71
N ASP A 76 -10.30 -19.26 -30.04
CA ASP A 76 -11.64 -19.55 -30.58
C ASP A 76 -12.73 -19.55 -29.50
N LEU A 77 -12.37 -19.35 -28.24
CA LEU A 77 -13.34 -19.17 -27.15
C LEU A 77 -14.02 -17.80 -27.26
N SER A 78 -15.35 -17.80 -27.26
CA SER A 78 -16.15 -16.61 -26.98
C SER A 78 -16.56 -16.63 -25.51
N TYR A 79 -16.58 -15.45 -24.89
CA TYR A 79 -16.81 -15.27 -23.44
C TYR A 79 -15.75 -15.96 -22.54
N GLY A 80 -14.66 -16.42 -23.14
CA GLY A 80 -13.52 -17.04 -22.46
C GLY A 80 -12.19 -16.48 -22.96
N LEU A 81 -11.24 -16.32 -22.05
CA LEU A 81 -9.85 -15.99 -22.34
C LEU A 81 -8.93 -16.87 -21.52
N VAL A 82 -7.98 -17.53 -22.19
CA VAL A 82 -6.88 -18.24 -21.52
C VAL A 82 -5.64 -17.38 -21.59
N GLU A 83 -5.12 -17.00 -20.44
CA GLU A 83 -3.79 -16.42 -20.31
C GLU A 83 -2.81 -17.47 -19.82
N LYS A 84 -1.60 -17.45 -20.38
CA LYS A 84 -0.49 -18.31 -19.96
C LYS A 84 0.59 -17.43 -19.37
N THR A 85 0.92 -17.68 -18.12
CA THR A 85 1.97 -16.98 -17.39
C THR A 85 2.91 -17.98 -16.73
N GLU A 86 4.03 -17.52 -16.21
CA GLU A 86 4.94 -18.35 -15.42
C GLU A 86 4.35 -18.57 -14.02
N ASN A 87 4.43 -19.80 -13.50
CA ASN A 87 4.10 -20.08 -12.11
C ASN A 87 5.21 -19.56 -11.21
N LEU A 88 5.07 -18.31 -10.77
CA LEU A 88 6.04 -17.63 -9.92
C LEU A 88 6.11 -18.29 -8.54
N LEU A 89 7.27 -18.85 -8.21
CA LEU A 89 7.55 -19.38 -6.87
C LEU A 89 8.29 -18.35 -6.03
N LEU A 90 8.09 -18.37 -4.72
CA LEU A 90 8.75 -17.43 -3.80
C LEU A 90 10.28 -17.47 -3.90
N SER A 91 10.85 -18.65 -4.14
CA SER A 91 12.29 -18.85 -4.36
C SER A 91 12.82 -18.13 -5.60
N ASP A 92 11.95 -17.85 -6.56
CA ASP A 92 12.28 -17.17 -7.81
C ASP A 92 12.08 -15.66 -7.61
N CYS A 93 10.95 -15.27 -7.00
CA CYS A 93 10.65 -13.86 -6.69
C CYS A 93 11.69 -13.23 -5.76
N ALA A 94 12.16 -13.95 -4.73
CA ALA A 94 13.15 -13.42 -3.80
C ALA A 94 14.52 -13.13 -4.46
N LYS A 95 14.81 -13.71 -5.63
CA LYS A 95 16.02 -13.46 -6.41
C LYS A 95 15.87 -12.27 -7.36
N GLU A 96 14.64 -11.91 -7.72
CA GLU A 96 14.40 -10.78 -8.60
C GLU A 96 14.50 -9.45 -7.84
N PRO A 97 15.28 -8.47 -8.34
CA PRO A 97 15.43 -7.17 -7.68
C PRO A 97 14.10 -6.45 -7.46
N LEU A 98 13.12 -6.66 -8.36
CA LEU A 98 11.80 -6.05 -8.30
C LEU A 98 11.03 -6.46 -7.03
N TYR A 99 11.08 -7.74 -6.67
CA TYR A 99 10.33 -8.27 -5.53
C TYR A 99 11.16 -8.37 -4.25
N ALA A 100 12.50 -8.37 -4.34
CA ALA A 100 13.40 -8.51 -3.20
C ALA A 100 13.16 -7.45 -2.10
N ARG A 101 12.92 -6.19 -2.48
CA ARG A 101 12.64 -5.10 -1.51
C ARG A 101 11.34 -5.35 -0.76
N ALA A 102 10.27 -5.68 -1.48
CA ALA A 102 8.96 -5.98 -0.88
C ALA A 102 9.04 -7.23 0.00
N TYR A 103 9.71 -8.28 -0.47
CA TYR A 103 9.93 -9.49 0.30
C TYR A 103 10.66 -9.21 1.62
N LYS A 104 11.73 -8.41 1.59
CA LYS A 104 12.44 -7.99 2.80
C LYS A 104 11.51 -7.24 3.76
N TYR A 105 10.75 -6.26 3.27
CA TYR A 105 9.86 -5.45 4.12
C TYR A 105 8.72 -6.24 4.74
N LEU A 106 8.16 -7.21 4.02
CA LEU A 106 7.09 -8.06 4.55
C LEU A 106 7.57 -9.07 5.61
N ASN A 107 8.87 -9.37 5.66
CA ASN A 107 9.44 -10.40 6.55
C ASN A 107 10.39 -9.84 7.62
N MET A 108 10.54 -8.51 7.70
CA MET A 108 11.34 -7.87 8.75
C MET A 108 10.47 -7.53 9.97
N LEU A 109 11.10 -7.30 11.12
CA LEU A 109 10.39 -6.92 12.34
C LEU A 109 9.82 -5.50 12.22
N ASP A 110 8.66 -5.25 12.86
CA ASP A 110 8.01 -3.93 12.87
C ASP A 110 8.97 -2.83 13.33
N ARG A 111 9.73 -3.04 14.41
CA ARG A 111 10.75 -2.07 14.88
C ARG A 111 11.77 -1.69 13.80
N GLU A 112 12.19 -2.66 12.97
CA GLU A 112 13.19 -2.44 11.93
C GLU A 112 12.56 -1.77 10.72
N PHE A 113 11.31 -2.11 10.41
CA PHE A 113 10.54 -1.45 9.36
C PHE A 113 10.22 0.00 9.72
N ASP A 114 9.79 0.25 10.96
CA ASP A 114 9.51 1.57 11.51
C ASP A 114 10.76 2.44 11.53
N ALA A 115 11.93 1.89 11.88
CA ALA A 115 13.20 2.62 11.78
C ALA A 115 13.54 3.05 10.34
N ILE A 116 13.20 2.23 9.33
CA ILE A 116 13.37 2.60 7.92
C ILE A 116 12.32 3.63 7.49
N ARG A 117 11.05 3.46 7.88
CA ARG A 117 9.93 4.33 7.50
C ARG A 117 10.04 5.72 8.12
N ASN A 118 10.28 5.77 9.42
CA ASN A 118 10.35 7.01 10.18
C ASN A 118 11.68 7.74 9.95
N GLY A 119 12.65 7.04 9.32
CA GLY A 119 14.02 7.51 9.21
C GLY A 119 14.75 7.38 10.55
N SER A 120 16.04 7.07 10.49
CA SER A 120 16.90 7.07 11.67
C SER A 120 18.20 7.78 11.34
N LEU A 121 18.62 8.70 12.21
CA LEU A 121 19.91 9.37 12.13
C LEU A 121 21.03 8.56 12.80
N GLU A 122 20.71 7.40 13.42
CA GLU A 122 21.69 6.57 14.16
C GLU A 122 22.84 6.04 13.28
N SER A 123 22.60 5.94 11.97
CA SER A 123 23.62 5.51 11.00
C SER A 123 24.55 6.63 10.54
N LEU A 124 24.30 7.87 10.94
CA LEU A 124 25.12 9.05 10.61
C LEU A 124 26.11 9.33 11.75
N GLY A 125 27.30 9.85 11.40
CA GLY A 125 28.26 10.31 12.41
C GLY A 125 27.72 11.49 13.23
N GLU A 126 28.13 11.61 14.50
CA GLU A 126 27.59 12.60 15.46
C GLU A 126 27.53 14.02 14.90
N ASP A 127 28.59 14.49 14.25
CA ASP A 127 28.65 15.86 13.72
C ASP A 127 27.62 16.10 12.62
N ARG A 128 27.36 15.09 11.78
CA ARG A 128 26.36 15.18 10.71
C ARG A 128 24.95 15.13 11.30
N THR A 129 24.73 14.32 12.32
CA THR A 129 23.46 14.23 13.05
C THR A 129 23.13 15.56 13.72
N ARG A 130 24.07 16.15 14.47
CA ARG A 130 23.91 17.48 15.09
C ARG A 130 23.55 18.55 14.06
N LEU A 131 24.26 18.59 12.93
CA LEU A 131 23.98 19.57 11.87
C LEU A 131 22.59 19.41 11.24
N ILE A 132 22.11 18.17 11.07
CA ILE A 132 20.76 17.93 10.51
C ILE A 132 19.69 18.37 11.51
N LEU A 133 19.86 18.02 12.79
CA LEU A 133 18.94 18.40 13.86
C LEU A 133 18.89 19.92 14.04
N ASP A 134 20.03 20.60 14.03
CA ASP A 134 20.13 22.07 14.13
C ASP A 134 19.38 22.78 12.99
N LYS A 135 19.52 22.27 11.76
CA LYS A 135 18.78 22.78 10.61
C LYS A 135 17.28 22.49 10.68
N ALA A 136 16.89 21.32 11.18
CA ALA A 136 15.48 20.98 11.36
C ALA A 136 14.82 21.87 12.42
N LEU A 137 15.49 22.11 13.55
CA LEU A 137 15.06 23.04 14.59
C LEU A 137 14.95 24.47 14.06
N SER A 138 15.98 24.95 13.35
CA SER A 138 15.96 26.28 12.72
C SER A 138 14.83 26.46 11.71
N TRP A 139 14.41 25.40 11.03
CA TRP A 139 13.24 25.44 10.14
C TRP A 139 11.94 25.45 10.95
N ALA A 140 11.85 24.64 12.02
CA ALA A 140 10.67 24.58 12.87
C ALA A 140 10.38 25.93 13.54
N THR A 141 11.41 26.64 14.01
CA THR A 141 11.27 27.98 14.61
C THR A 141 10.66 29.02 13.65
N GLN A 142 10.88 28.84 12.35
CA GLN A 142 10.40 29.78 11.33
C GLN A 142 8.98 29.45 10.83
N ASN A 143 8.46 28.25 11.12
CA ASN A 143 7.26 27.72 10.46
C ASN A 143 6.15 27.27 11.41
N TYR A 144 6.38 27.18 12.72
CA TYR A 144 5.35 26.82 13.72
C TYR A 144 4.92 28.02 14.56
N ALA A 145 3.65 28.04 14.97
CA ALA A 145 3.16 28.93 16.02
C ALA A 145 3.75 28.50 17.37
N GLY A 146 4.19 29.46 18.18
CA GLY A 146 5.04 29.21 19.35
C GLY A 146 4.54 28.10 20.28
N TRP A 147 3.25 28.08 20.60
CA TRP A 147 2.65 27.09 21.49
C TRP A 147 2.71 25.64 20.94
N ASP A 148 2.48 25.45 19.64
CA ASP A 148 2.53 24.11 19.02
C ASP A 148 3.97 23.56 19.01
N LEU A 149 4.95 24.43 18.73
CA LEU A 149 6.36 24.06 18.80
C LEU A 149 6.76 23.66 20.22
N TYR A 150 6.34 24.45 21.22
CA TYR A 150 6.61 24.15 22.62
C TYR A 150 6.03 22.81 23.06
N ARG A 151 4.77 22.53 22.72
CA ARG A 151 4.12 21.24 23.05
C ARG A 151 4.89 20.07 22.44
N HIS A 152 5.32 20.20 21.19
CA HIS A 152 6.07 19.15 20.51
C HIS A 152 7.47 18.93 21.16
N LEU A 153 8.20 19.99 21.50
CA LEU A 153 9.50 19.89 22.18
C LEU A 153 9.38 19.25 23.57
N ARG A 154 8.32 19.59 24.31
CA ARG A 154 8.14 19.11 25.68
C ARG A 154 7.52 17.71 25.74
N ASP A 155 6.40 17.50 25.07
CA ASP A 155 5.57 16.31 25.25
C ASP A 155 6.03 15.14 24.37
N GLU A 156 6.53 15.42 23.16
CA GLU A 156 6.98 14.38 22.23
C GLU A 156 8.49 14.13 22.32
N LEU A 157 9.31 15.19 22.41
CA LEU A 157 10.76 15.07 22.52
C LEU A 157 11.27 15.00 23.97
N GLY A 158 10.40 15.22 24.96
CA GLY A 158 10.72 15.06 26.38
C GLY A 158 11.70 16.10 26.95
N MET A 159 11.88 17.24 26.28
CA MET A 159 12.82 18.27 26.74
C MET A 159 12.28 19.02 27.97
N SER A 160 13.16 19.29 28.94
CA SER A 160 12.81 20.17 30.08
C SER A 160 12.74 21.64 29.64
N ASN A 161 12.08 22.47 30.44
CA ASN A 161 12.07 23.92 30.20
C ASN A 161 13.47 24.53 30.22
N GLU A 162 14.33 24.08 31.14
CA GLU A 162 15.71 24.59 31.17
C GLU A 162 16.51 24.14 29.94
N GLU A 163 16.20 22.98 29.36
CA GLU A 163 16.84 22.49 28.14
C GLU A 163 16.35 23.26 26.91
N ILE A 164 15.05 23.55 26.83
CA ILE A 164 14.44 24.37 25.77
C ILE A 164 15.04 25.79 25.80
N SER A 165 15.10 26.45 26.97
CA SER A 165 15.70 27.78 27.07
C SER A 165 17.20 27.79 26.77
N ARG A 166 17.95 26.77 27.19
CA ARG A 166 19.38 26.64 26.83
C ARG A 166 19.60 26.42 25.33
N ALA A 167 18.61 25.87 24.62
CA ALA A 167 18.63 25.76 23.17
C ALA A 167 18.29 27.08 22.44
N GLY A 168 18.04 28.17 23.19
CA GLY A 168 17.82 29.51 22.65
C GLY A 168 16.36 29.89 22.45
N PHE A 169 15.42 29.12 23.01
CA PHE A 169 13.99 29.40 22.95
C PHE A 169 13.52 30.15 24.20
N GLU A 170 13.03 31.37 24.04
CA GLU A 170 12.40 32.09 25.13
C GLU A 170 10.98 31.55 25.35
N LEU A 171 10.72 31.02 26.55
CA LEU A 171 9.45 30.36 26.84
C LEU A 171 8.29 31.33 26.77
N ASP A 172 8.52 32.60 27.11
CA ASP A 172 7.52 33.66 27.10
C ASP A 172 6.98 33.91 25.67
N GLU A 173 7.84 33.80 24.65
CA GLU A 173 7.46 33.92 23.22
C GLU A 173 6.46 32.84 22.77
N PHE A 174 6.41 31.69 23.47
CA PHE A 174 5.47 30.62 23.15
C PHE A 174 4.05 30.85 23.69
N TYR A 175 3.90 31.76 24.65
CA TYR A 175 2.63 32.11 25.29
C TYR A 175 2.03 33.42 24.77
N GLU A 176 2.75 34.19 23.94
CA GLU A 176 2.31 35.49 23.43
C GLU A 176 1.09 35.45 22.47
N GLY A 177 0.54 34.28 22.15
CA GLY A 177 -0.56 34.12 21.19
C GLY A 177 -1.92 33.71 21.77
N GLU A 178 -1.99 33.14 22.98
CA GLU A 178 -3.25 32.75 23.63
C GLU A 178 -3.09 32.86 25.15
N MET A 179 -3.25 34.07 25.71
CA MET A 179 -3.84 34.15 27.04
C MET A 179 -5.35 33.89 26.84
N PRO A 180 -5.94 32.87 27.49
CA PRO A 180 -7.39 32.81 27.62
C PRO A 180 -7.82 34.11 28.32
N GLU A 181 -8.75 34.85 27.72
CA GLU A 181 -9.30 36.11 28.29
C GLU A 181 -10.08 35.90 29.61
N ASP A 182 -10.02 34.72 30.25
CA ASP A 182 -10.96 34.32 31.30
C ASP A 182 -10.44 34.42 32.75
N ASP A 183 -9.19 34.85 32.99
CA ASP A 183 -8.65 35.00 34.36
C ASP A 183 -8.42 36.47 34.77
N VAL A 184 -9.25 37.40 34.26
CA VAL A 184 -9.36 38.75 34.87
C VAL A 184 -10.54 38.73 35.85
N GLU A 185 -10.27 38.31 37.08
CA GLU A 185 -11.18 38.46 38.21
C GLU A 185 -11.41 39.97 38.45
N TYR A 186 -12.50 40.51 37.88
CA TYR A 186 -12.93 41.88 38.15
C TYR A 186 -13.34 41.98 39.62
N GLU A 187 -12.53 42.61 40.47
CA GLU A 187 -13.02 43.15 41.73
C GLU A 187 -13.97 44.30 41.41
N PRO A 188 -15.25 44.26 41.85
CA PRO A 188 -16.14 45.40 41.71
C PRO A 188 -15.66 46.52 42.64
N GLU A 189 -15.24 47.65 42.07
CA GLU A 189 -15.01 48.87 42.86
C GLU A 189 -16.35 49.42 43.35
N ASP A 190 -16.51 49.41 44.68
CA ASP A 190 -17.63 49.99 45.40
C ASP A 190 -17.70 51.53 45.26
N ASP A 191 -18.92 51.99 44.97
CA ASP A 191 -19.60 53.22 45.43
C ASP A 191 -18.83 54.56 45.54
N TYR A 192 -19.23 55.52 44.72
CA TYR A 192 -19.31 56.92 45.15
C TYR A 192 -20.69 57.50 44.79
N GLU A 193 -21.51 57.66 45.84
CA GLU A 193 -22.63 58.59 45.88
C GLU A 193 -22.16 60.00 45.50
N GLU A 194 -22.86 60.66 44.58
CA GLU A 194 -22.90 62.13 44.54
C GLU A 194 -24.37 62.56 44.52
N GLU A 195 -24.86 62.93 45.71
CA GLU A 195 -26.14 63.62 45.92
C GLU A 195 -26.13 65.00 45.21
N LEU A 196 -27.31 65.38 44.72
CA LEU A 196 -27.68 66.62 44.02
C LEU A 196 -27.60 67.88 44.89
#